data_AF-I0Q375-F1
#
_entry.id   AF-I0Q375-F1
#
_cell.length_a   1.000
_cell.length_b   1.000
_cell.length_c   1.000
_cell.angle_alpha   90.00
_cell.angle_beta   90.00
_cell.angle_gamma   90.00
#
_symmetry.space_group_name_H-M   'P 1'
#
loop_
_entity.id
_entity.type
_entity.pdbx_description
1 polymer ?
#
loop_
_entity_poly.entity_id
_entity_poly.type
_entity_poly.pdbx_seq_one_letter_code
_entity_poly.pdbx_strand_id
1 'polypeptide(L)'
;GVFSLLVVTGSCFFLLLKSSQKPKELEYLMGTARGKSDFQLFGDKNQYVLASTNKGSFFVSKTYAITDEYKTFIVEKEGEIHEIPHLQMEGEYWNLILYNLDEEGLPERKIDLFQAVRNYNPKGVPTRLIDSYYVEDTHYFGLKIVDLTDEENRSYKTVYLNLETEEVVELPKDTKFGMDSIISSTVRATNYDKILDSKGYIDPSNKIVTTRLEGQVPDPNIN
;
A
#
# COMPACT_ATOMS: atom_id res chain seq x y z
N GLY A 1 -37.49 66.15 1.33
CA GLY A 1 -38.15 64.95 0.80
C GLY A 1 -37.13 64.08 0.11
N VAL A 2 -36.98 62.85 0.62
CA VAL A 2 -36.71 61.61 -0.14
C VAL A 2 -35.52 61.62 -1.11
N PHE A 3 -34.27 61.72 -0.64
CA PHE A 3 -33.13 61.24 -1.47
C PHE A 3 -31.94 60.65 -0.69
N SER A 4 -31.89 60.80 0.63
CA SER A 4 -30.74 60.32 1.43
C SER A 4 -30.91 58.93 2.04
N LEU A 5 -32.05 58.26 1.87
CA LEU A 5 -32.30 56.94 2.46
C LEU A 5 -31.99 55.75 1.53
N LEU A 6 -31.66 56.00 0.26
CA LEU A 6 -31.52 54.95 -0.76
C LEU A 6 -30.09 54.41 -0.93
N VAL A 7 -29.10 55.00 -0.26
CA VAL A 7 -27.68 54.59 -0.39
C VAL A 7 -27.26 53.61 0.72
N VAL A 8 -27.97 53.58 1.86
CA VAL A 8 -27.60 52.71 2.99
C VAL A 8 -28.24 51.31 2.90
N THR A 9 -29.30 51.13 2.10
CA THR A 9 -29.95 49.82 1.94
C THR A 9 -29.30 48.93 0.89
N GLY A 10 -28.49 49.48 -0.03
CA GLY A 10 -27.75 48.72 -1.04
C GLY A 10 -26.45 48.09 -0.53
N SER A 11 -25.79 48.69 0.47
CA SER A 11 -24.49 48.19 0.97
C SER A 11 -24.62 47.02 1.96
N CYS A 12 -25.76 46.87 2.65
CA CYS A 12 -26.00 45.70 3.50
C CYS A 12 -26.36 44.44 2.71
N PHE A 13 -26.78 44.58 1.45
CA PHE A 13 -27.13 43.42 0.61
C PHE A 13 -25.90 42.74 -0.03
N PHE A 14 -24.79 43.47 -0.20
CA PHE A 14 -23.57 42.89 -0.77
C PHE A 14 -22.73 42.07 0.24
N LEU A 15 -22.93 42.27 1.54
CA LEU A 15 -22.24 41.47 2.58
C LEU A 15 -22.95 40.12 2.87
N LEU A 16 -24.18 39.94 2.41
CA LEU A 16 -24.93 38.68 2.52
C LEU A 16 -24.71 37.74 1.33
N LEU A 17 -24.02 38.20 0.28
CA LEU A 17 -23.58 37.40 -0.87
C LEU A 17 -22.14 36.92 -0.70
N LYS A 18 -21.65 36.77 0.54
CA LYS A 18 -20.53 35.87 0.78
C LYS A 18 -21.06 34.48 0.47
N SER A 19 -20.77 34.02 -0.76
CA SER A 19 -21.10 32.71 -1.28
C SER A 19 -21.02 31.72 -0.13
N SER A 20 -22.18 31.23 0.31
CA SER A 20 -22.26 30.08 1.18
C SER A 20 -21.86 28.88 0.32
N GLN A 21 -20.56 28.81 -0.02
CA GLN A 21 -19.95 27.56 -0.41
C GLN A 21 -20.21 26.69 0.80
N LYS A 22 -21.19 25.78 0.66
CA LYS A 22 -21.33 24.65 1.57
C LYS A 22 -19.90 24.13 1.76
N PRO A 23 -19.40 23.97 3.00
CA PRO A 23 -18.08 23.38 3.19
C PRO A 23 -18.06 22.11 2.35
N LYS A 24 -17.11 22.05 1.41
CA LYS A 24 -17.00 20.91 0.49
C LYS A 24 -16.96 19.68 1.38
N GLU A 25 -17.95 18.80 1.21
CA GLU A 25 -18.06 17.59 2.01
C GLU A 25 -16.73 16.85 1.85
N LEU A 26 -16.04 16.60 2.97
CA LEU A 26 -14.72 15.97 2.92
C LEU A 26 -14.87 14.61 2.23
N GLU A 27 -14.28 14.47 1.06
CA GLU A 27 -14.28 13.22 0.32
C GLU A 27 -13.21 12.30 0.89
N TYR A 28 -13.54 11.02 1.04
CA TYR A 28 -12.64 10.00 1.56
C TYR A 28 -12.32 8.99 0.48
N LEU A 29 -11.03 8.66 0.35
CA LEU A 29 -10.60 7.45 -0.33
C LEU A 29 -10.55 6.31 0.69
N MET A 30 -11.20 5.20 0.37
CA MET A 30 -11.25 4.04 1.26
C MET A 30 -10.81 2.77 0.53
N GLY A 31 -9.98 1.98 1.20
CA GLY A 31 -9.59 0.64 0.79
C GLY A 31 -9.90 -0.36 1.89
N THR A 32 -10.44 -1.51 1.52
CA THR A 32 -10.68 -2.63 2.45
C THR A 32 -9.62 -3.70 2.24
N ALA A 33 -9.08 -4.19 3.35
CA ALA A 33 -8.17 -5.33 3.38
C ALA A 33 -8.84 -6.59 2.82
N ARG A 34 -8.02 -7.46 2.22
CA ARG A 34 -8.42 -8.84 1.94
C ARG A 34 -8.57 -9.61 3.23
N GLY A 35 -9.63 -10.42 3.32
CA GLY A 35 -9.80 -11.37 4.42
C GLY A 35 -9.16 -12.71 4.11
N LYS A 36 -9.07 -13.58 5.12
CA LYS A 36 -8.49 -14.93 4.99
C LYS A 36 -9.08 -15.76 3.85
N SER A 37 -10.40 -15.66 3.63
CA SER A 37 -11.11 -16.37 2.56
C SER A 37 -10.81 -15.85 1.15
N ASP A 38 -10.18 -14.68 1.03
CA ASP A 38 -9.75 -14.13 -0.25
C ASP A 38 -8.43 -14.76 -0.73
N PHE A 39 -7.75 -15.53 0.13
CA PHE A 39 -6.51 -16.25 -0.20
C PHE A 39 -6.77 -17.69 -0.60
N GLN A 40 -6.09 -18.12 -1.65
CA GLN A 40 -5.93 -19.52 -2.00
C GLN A 40 -4.49 -19.93 -1.71
N LEU A 41 -4.33 -20.90 -0.81
CA LEU A 41 -3.03 -21.41 -0.40
C LEU A 41 -2.74 -22.73 -1.13
N PHE A 42 -1.49 -22.92 -1.58
CA PHE A 42 -1.04 -24.18 -2.17
C PHE A 42 0.34 -24.58 -1.67
N GLY A 43 0.62 -25.88 -1.78
CA GLY A 43 1.85 -26.51 -1.31
C GLY A 43 1.78 -26.92 0.16
N ASP A 44 2.64 -27.85 0.55
CA ASP A 44 2.61 -28.50 1.87
C ASP A 44 2.89 -27.52 3.03
N LYS A 45 3.42 -26.33 2.73
CA LYS A 45 3.76 -25.29 3.71
C LYS A 45 3.17 -23.92 3.33
N ASN A 46 2.03 -23.88 2.63
CA ASN A 46 1.42 -22.62 2.16
C ASN A 46 2.35 -21.75 1.32
N GLN A 47 3.37 -22.35 0.68
CA GLN A 47 4.41 -21.61 -0.05
C GLN A 47 3.89 -20.83 -1.27
N TYR A 48 2.65 -21.07 -1.68
CA TYR A 48 2.00 -20.34 -2.76
C TYR A 48 0.71 -19.70 -2.26
N VAL A 49 0.65 -18.38 -2.34
CA VAL A 49 -0.54 -17.60 -1.97
C VAL A 49 -1.05 -16.89 -3.21
N LEU A 50 -2.30 -17.17 -3.59
CA LEU A 50 -2.98 -16.48 -4.68
C LEU A 50 -4.16 -15.68 -4.13
N ALA A 51 -4.28 -14.43 -4.57
CA ALA A 51 -5.39 -13.57 -4.23
C ALA A 51 -5.79 -12.70 -5.43
N SER A 52 -7.07 -12.32 -5.48
CA SER A 52 -7.57 -11.39 -6.50
C SER A 52 -7.00 -9.98 -6.28
N THR A 53 -6.71 -9.26 -7.36
CA THR A 53 -6.19 -7.89 -7.31
C THR A 53 -7.27 -6.81 -7.14
N ASN A 54 -8.52 -7.21 -6.86
CA ASN A 54 -9.68 -6.30 -6.84
C ASN A 54 -9.96 -5.60 -5.48
N LYS A 55 -9.19 -5.88 -4.43
CA LYS A 55 -9.38 -5.31 -3.08
C LYS A 55 -8.05 -4.87 -2.48
N GLY A 56 -7.72 -3.58 -2.49
CA GLY A 56 -6.51 -3.06 -1.85
C GLY A 56 -5.20 -3.64 -2.40
N SER A 57 -4.09 -3.31 -1.75
CA SER A 57 -2.75 -3.76 -2.10
C SER A 57 -2.52 -5.20 -1.65
N PHE A 58 -1.74 -5.98 -2.39
CA PHE A 58 -1.39 -7.35 -2.02
C PHE A 58 0.12 -7.57 -2.16
N PHE A 59 0.73 -8.06 -1.09
CA PHE A 59 2.13 -8.46 -1.07
C PHE A 59 2.24 -9.84 -0.43
N VAL A 60 3.18 -10.63 -0.90
CA VAL A 60 3.47 -11.96 -0.35
C VAL A 60 4.95 -12.00 -0.03
N SER A 61 5.26 -12.54 1.13
CA SER A 61 6.61 -12.70 1.66
C SER A 61 6.78 -14.12 2.19
N LYS A 62 7.96 -14.46 2.73
CA LYS A 62 8.21 -15.80 3.30
C LYS A 62 7.25 -16.15 4.42
N THR A 63 6.96 -15.20 5.30
CA THR A 63 6.21 -15.43 6.56
C THR A 63 4.80 -14.87 6.49
N TYR A 64 4.55 -13.86 5.65
CA TYR A 64 3.28 -13.15 5.65
C TYR A 64 2.67 -12.98 4.26
N ALA A 65 1.35 -13.17 4.18
CA ALA A 65 0.52 -12.49 3.20
C ALA A 65 0.11 -11.13 3.79
N ILE A 66 0.36 -10.05 3.06
CA ILE A 66 0.20 -8.68 3.53
C ILE A 66 -0.79 -7.95 2.62
N THR A 67 -1.76 -7.30 3.24
CA THR A 67 -2.73 -6.42 2.58
C THR A 67 -2.83 -5.12 3.38
N ASP A 68 -3.60 -4.15 2.90
CA ASP A 68 -3.86 -2.93 3.63
C ASP A 68 -5.34 -2.56 3.66
N GLU A 69 -5.71 -1.81 4.69
CA GLU A 69 -6.96 -1.07 4.77
C GLU A 69 -6.63 0.40 5.06
N TYR A 70 -7.39 1.31 4.47
CA TYR A 70 -7.17 2.72 4.68
C TYR A 70 -8.44 3.53 4.51
N LYS A 71 -8.45 4.68 5.17
CA LYS A 71 -9.39 5.77 4.99
C LYS A 71 -8.57 7.05 5.03
N THR A 72 -8.43 7.72 3.90
CA THR A 72 -7.66 8.96 3.76
C THR A 72 -8.52 10.07 3.16
N PHE A 73 -8.27 11.31 3.55
CA PHE A 73 -8.95 12.47 3.01
C PHE A 73 -8.39 12.82 1.64
N ILE A 74 -9.30 13.03 0.68
CA ILE A 74 -8.94 13.55 -0.63
C ILE A 74 -8.87 15.07 -0.52
N VAL A 75 -7.66 15.60 -0.44
CA VAL A 75 -7.42 17.05 -0.51
C VAL A 75 -7.27 17.44 -1.97
N GLU A 76 -8.40 17.70 -2.64
CA GLU A 76 -8.38 18.28 -3.98
C GLU A 76 -7.99 19.76 -3.92
N LYS A 77 -6.93 20.14 -4.64
CA LYS A 77 -6.70 21.54 -5.00
C LYS A 77 -7.23 21.76 -6.42
N GLU A 78 -8.04 22.80 -6.62
CA GLU A 78 -8.56 23.15 -7.96
C GLU A 78 -7.41 23.19 -8.99
N GLY A 79 -7.46 22.30 -9.97
CA GLY A 79 -6.51 22.26 -11.09
C GLY A 79 -5.34 21.27 -10.96
N GLU A 80 -5.14 20.61 -9.81
CA GLU A 80 -4.07 19.63 -9.61
C GLU A 80 -4.63 18.37 -8.93
N ILE A 81 -4.84 17.30 -9.71
CA ILE A 81 -5.31 15.99 -9.22
C ILE A 81 -4.13 15.24 -8.59
N HIS A 82 -3.53 15.77 -7.54
CA HIS A 82 -2.53 15.06 -6.73
C HIS A 82 -2.84 15.33 -5.26
N GLU A 83 -3.05 14.27 -4.48
CA GLU A 83 -3.22 14.36 -3.03
C GLU A 83 -2.05 15.14 -2.43
N ILE A 84 -2.34 16.29 -1.83
CA ILE A 84 -1.35 17.03 -1.06
C ILE A 84 -1.18 16.26 0.26
N PRO A 85 0.02 15.71 0.56
CA PRO A 85 0.22 15.03 1.82
C PRO A 85 0.02 16.00 2.98
N HIS A 86 -0.65 15.51 4.02
CA HIS A 86 -1.00 16.27 5.21
C HIS A 86 -0.84 15.37 6.43
N LEU A 87 -0.68 15.98 7.61
CA LEU A 87 -0.66 15.22 8.86
C LEU A 87 -2.00 14.53 9.07
N GLN A 88 -1.96 13.32 9.64
CA GLN A 88 -3.16 12.50 9.87
C GLN A 88 -4.27 13.33 10.50
N MET A 89 -5.42 13.38 9.83
CA MET A 89 -6.62 14.03 10.31
C MET A 89 -7.48 13.04 11.12
N GLU A 90 -8.36 13.58 11.97
CA GLU A 90 -9.24 12.77 12.80
C GLU A 90 -10.10 11.83 11.93
N GLY A 91 -10.06 10.53 12.25
CA GLY A 91 -10.80 9.49 11.53
C GLY A 91 -10.08 8.91 10.30
N GLU A 92 -8.90 9.41 9.92
CA GLU A 92 -8.04 8.72 8.98
C GLU A 92 -7.36 7.51 9.61
N TYR A 93 -7.07 6.51 8.79
CA TYR A 93 -6.19 5.42 9.16
C TYR A 93 -5.55 4.82 7.91
N TRP A 94 -4.41 4.17 8.11
CA TRP A 94 -3.82 3.29 7.12
C TRP A 94 -3.11 2.17 7.87
N ASN A 95 -3.63 0.96 7.74
CA ASN A 95 -3.14 -0.20 8.45
C ASN A 95 -2.60 -1.23 7.47
N LEU A 96 -1.45 -1.83 7.80
CA LEU A 96 -1.07 -3.11 7.21
C LEU A 96 -1.75 -4.23 7.99
N ILE A 97 -2.30 -5.19 7.26
CA ILE A 97 -2.85 -6.44 7.81
C ILE A 97 -1.95 -7.58 7.36
N LEU A 98 -1.37 -8.26 8.34
CA LEU A 98 -0.42 -9.35 8.16
C LEU A 98 -1.11 -10.66 8.53
N TYR A 99 -1.06 -11.63 7.63
CA TYR A 99 -1.54 -12.99 7.84
C TYR A 99 -0.34 -13.93 7.91
N ASN A 100 -0.08 -14.52 9.09
CA ASN A 100 1.03 -15.46 9.26
C ASN A 100 0.77 -16.73 8.44
N LEU A 101 1.65 -17.03 7.48
CA LEU A 101 1.55 -18.19 6.59
C LEU A 101 2.07 -19.48 7.23
N ASP A 102 2.90 -19.37 8.26
CA ASP A 102 3.51 -20.50 8.97
C ASP A 102 2.56 -21.15 9.99
N GLU A 103 1.48 -20.45 10.36
CA GLU A 103 0.52 -20.90 11.37
C GLU A 103 -0.84 -21.26 10.75
N GLU A 104 -1.41 -22.38 11.18
CA GLU A 104 -2.74 -22.81 10.74
C GLU A 104 -3.81 -21.76 11.10
N GLY A 105 -4.73 -21.52 10.17
CA GLY A 105 -5.80 -20.54 10.35
C GLY A 105 -5.36 -19.09 10.11
N LEU A 106 -4.13 -18.85 9.66
CA LEU A 106 -3.61 -17.53 9.25
C LEU A 106 -3.85 -16.45 10.31
N PRO A 107 -3.23 -16.52 11.49
CA PRO A 107 -3.44 -15.51 12.52
C PRO A 107 -3.10 -14.12 11.97
N GLU A 108 -3.96 -13.16 12.31
CA GLU A 108 -3.95 -11.81 11.78
C GLU A 108 -3.30 -10.86 12.79
N ARG A 109 -2.41 -9.99 12.31
CA ARG A 109 -1.89 -8.84 13.05
C ARG A 109 -2.05 -7.58 12.24
N LYS A 110 -2.31 -6.46 12.93
CA LYS A 110 -2.51 -5.14 12.34
C LYS A 110 -1.41 -4.19 12.79
N ILE A 111 -0.82 -3.44 11.85
CA ILE A 111 0.17 -2.39 12.13
C ILE A 111 -0.39 -1.05 11.62
N ASP A 112 -0.48 -0.05 12.50
CA ASP A 112 -0.87 1.32 12.15
C ASP A 112 0.32 2.07 11.54
N LEU A 113 0.25 2.36 10.24
CA LEU A 113 1.33 3.02 9.52
C LEU A 113 1.51 4.49 9.91
N PHE A 114 0.43 5.19 10.22
CA PHE A 114 0.53 6.57 10.69
C PHE A 114 1.25 6.61 12.04
N GLN A 115 0.92 5.70 12.95
CA GLN A 115 1.58 5.63 14.25
C GLN A 115 3.06 5.24 14.13
N ALA A 116 3.37 4.18 13.35
CA ALA A 116 4.74 3.73 13.15
C ALA A 116 5.62 4.82 12.53
N VAL A 117 5.12 5.51 11.49
CA VAL A 117 5.85 6.62 10.85
C VAL A 117 5.99 7.81 11.79
N ARG A 118 4.97 8.15 12.59
CA ARG A 118 5.07 9.24 13.57
C ARG A 118 6.08 8.99 14.67
N ASN A 119 6.19 7.74 15.14
CA ASN A 119 7.18 7.37 16.15
C ASN A 119 8.60 7.60 15.62
N TYR A 120 8.83 7.38 14.33
CA TYR A 120 10.09 7.65 13.65
C TYR A 120 10.31 9.13 13.34
N ASN A 121 9.30 9.79 12.76
CA ASN A 121 9.30 11.20 12.44
C ASN A 121 7.93 11.80 12.78
N PRO A 122 7.83 12.68 13.81
CA PRO A 122 6.57 13.29 14.22
C PRO A 122 5.84 14.10 13.14
N LYS A 123 6.55 14.53 12.07
CA LYS A 123 6.00 15.21 10.90
C LYS A 123 5.97 14.34 9.65
N GLY A 124 6.30 13.06 9.79
CA GLY A 124 6.29 12.07 8.73
C GLY A 124 4.88 11.59 8.41
N VAL A 125 4.61 11.35 7.12
CA VAL A 125 3.34 10.82 6.63
C VAL A 125 3.62 9.66 5.66
N PRO A 126 3.00 8.47 5.83
CA PRO A 126 3.07 7.40 4.85
C PRO A 126 2.37 7.82 3.55
N THR A 127 3.02 7.56 2.42
CA THR A 127 2.50 7.97 1.09
C THR A 127 2.38 6.81 0.11
N ARG A 128 3.12 5.72 0.31
CA ARG A 128 3.10 4.56 -0.58
C ARG A 128 3.70 3.32 0.08
N LEU A 129 3.06 2.18 -0.17
CA LEU A 129 3.60 0.85 0.11
C LEU A 129 4.54 0.42 -1.02
N ILE A 130 5.69 -0.17 -0.67
CA ILE A 130 6.69 -0.60 -1.66
C ILE A 130 6.66 -2.11 -1.81
N ASP A 131 7.34 -2.85 -0.93
CA ASP A 131 7.39 -4.32 -0.94
C ASP A 131 8.06 -4.85 0.33
N SER A 132 8.14 -6.17 0.45
CA SER A 132 8.92 -6.89 1.48
C SER A 132 10.39 -6.99 1.12
N TYR A 133 11.24 -6.76 2.11
CA TYR A 133 12.70 -6.81 2.02
C TYR A 133 13.27 -7.59 3.20
N TYR A 134 14.31 -8.36 2.94
CA TYR A 134 15.04 -9.09 3.97
C TYR A 134 16.47 -8.56 4.07
N VAL A 135 16.89 -8.26 5.29
CA VAL A 135 18.30 -8.03 5.61
C VAL A 135 18.68 -9.14 6.57
N GLU A 136 19.53 -10.05 6.10
CA GLU A 136 19.73 -11.34 6.76
C GLU A 136 18.37 -12.06 6.93
N ASP A 137 18.02 -12.44 8.15
CA ASP A 137 16.72 -13.06 8.47
C ASP A 137 15.67 -12.05 8.96
N THR A 138 15.99 -10.75 8.98
CA THR A 138 15.06 -9.72 9.45
C THR A 138 14.15 -9.25 8.32
N HIS A 139 12.84 -9.33 8.55
CA HIS A 139 11.82 -8.91 7.60
C HIS A 139 11.44 -7.43 7.79
N TYR A 140 11.71 -6.65 6.75
CA TYR A 140 11.30 -5.26 6.62
C TYR A 140 10.24 -5.09 5.54
N PHE A 141 9.36 -4.11 5.71
CA PHE A 141 8.44 -3.66 4.69
C PHE A 141 8.77 -2.22 4.29
N GLY A 142 9.03 -2.02 3.00
CA GLY A 142 9.41 -0.72 2.45
C GLY A 142 8.22 0.22 2.37
N LEU A 143 8.41 1.45 2.84
CA LEU A 143 7.42 2.52 2.81
C LEU A 143 8.05 3.76 2.19
N LYS A 144 7.31 4.47 1.33
CA LYS A 144 7.64 5.85 1.00
C LYS A 144 6.92 6.76 1.97
N ILE A 145 7.67 7.62 2.65
CA ILE A 145 7.15 8.66 3.52
C ILE A 145 7.50 10.04 2.98
N VAL A 146 6.74 11.04 3.38
CA VAL A 146 7.07 12.44 3.20
C VAL A 146 7.27 13.10 4.55
N ASP A 147 8.29 13.95 4.64
CA ASP A 147 8.53 14.80 5.79
C ASP A 147 7.87 16.17 5.57
N LEU A 148 6.94 16.54 6.45
CA LEU A 148 6.22 17.81 6.40
C LEU A 148 6.83 18.89 7.30
N THR A 149 8.08 18.74 7.76
CA THR A 149 8.77 19.81 8.49
C THR A 149 9.00 21.06 7.62
N ASP A 150 9.28 20.89 6.32
CA ASP A 150 9.39 21.97 5.34
C ASP A 150 8.28 21.80 4.29
N GLU A 151 7.20 22.58 4.44
CA GLU A 151 6.04 22.51 3.54
C GLU A 151 6.35 23.03 2.12
N GLU A 152 7.34 23.91 1.97
CA GLU A 152 7.77 24.46 0.68
C GLU A 152 8.69 23.47 -0.07
N ASN A 153 9.55 22.74 0.65
CA ASN A 153 10.45 21.74 0.09
C ASN A 153 10.20 20.35 0.68
N ARG A 154 9.07 19.74 0.30
CA ARG A 154 8.70 18.38 0.76
C ARG A 154 9.77 17.36 0.41
N SER A 155 10.32 16.70 1.42
CA SER A 155 11.32 15.65 1.26
C SER A 155 10.66 14.27 1.32
N TYR A 156 10.69 13.55 0.21
CA TYR A 156 10.24 12.16 0.15
C TYR A 156 11.42 11.22 0.36
N LYS A 157 11.23 10.18 1.18
CA LYS A 157 12.23 9.14 1.41
C LYS A 157 11.62 7.76 1.55
N THR A 158 12.43 6.76 1.25
CA THR A 158 12.13 5.36 1.53
C THR A 158 12.65 5.01 2.91
N VAL A 159 11.79 4.42 3.72
CA VAL A 159 12.09 3.89 5.04
C VAL A 159 11.61 2.44 5.12
N TYR A 160 12.07 1.72 6.14
CA TYR A 160 11.87 0.28 6.28
C TYR A 160 11.23 -0.01 7.63
N LEU A 161 9.99 -0.50 7.60
CA LEU A 161 9.25 -0.95 8.77
C LEU A 161 9.68 -2.38 9.12
N ASN A 162 10.32 -2.58 10.27
CA ASN A 162 10.55 -3.92 10.79
C ASN A 162 9.21 -4.54 11.17
N LEU A 163 8.84 -5.66 10.57
CA LEU A 163 7.51 -6.21 10.79
C LEU A 163 7.36 -6.78 12.21
N GLU A 164 8.40 -7.35 12.81
CA GLU A 164 8.32 -7.93 14.17
C GLU A 164 8.24 -6.88 15.27
N THR A 165 8.99 -5.79 15.15
CA THR A 165 9.12 -4.75 16.19
C THR A 165 8.26 -3.51 15.92
N GLU A 166 7.75 -3.37 14.70
CA GLU A 166 6.99 -2.20 14.22
C GLU A 166 7.81 -0.89 14.20
N GLU A 167 9.13 -0.99 14.36
CA GLU A 167 10.05 0.14 14.27
C GLU A 167 10.35 0.49 12.81
N VAL A 168 10.30 1.78 12.50
CA VAL A 168 10.69 2.30 11.18
C VAL A 168 12.13 2.79 11.24
N VAL A 169 12.95 2.34 10.29
CA VAL A 169 14.37 2.68 10.20
C VAL A 169 14.76 3.13 8.79
N GLU A 170 15.85 3.89 8.71
CA GLU A 170 16.59 4.10 7.46
C GLU A 170 17.73 3.08 7.38
N LEU A 171 17.85 2.41 6.23
CA LEU A 171 18.93 1.46 5.98
C LEU A 171 19.98 2.10 5.07
N PRO A 172 21.28 1.79 5.26
CA PRO A 172 22.35 2.28 4.38
C PRO A 172 22.06 2.01 2.91
N LYS A 173 22.47 2.91 2.01
CA LYS A 173 22.21 2.78 0.56
C LYS A 173 22.84 1.53 -0.07
N ASP A 174 23.90 1.01 0.54
CA ASP A 174 24.63 -0.19 0.15
C ASP A 174 24.11 -1.47 0.84
N THR A 175 23.01 -1.38 1.58
CA THR A 175 22.34 -2.54 2.18
C THR A 175 21.98 -3.55 1.10
N LYS A 176 22.45 -4.78 1.27
CA LYS A 176 22.10 -5.89 0.40
C LYS A 176 20.77 -6.47 0.83
N PHE A 177 19.73 -6.08 0.11
CA PHE A 177 18.41 -6.64 0.32
C PHE A 177 18.30 -8.00 -0.36
N GLY A 178 17.91 -9.00 0.42
CA GLY A 178 17.17 -10.14 -0.12
C GLY A 178 15.79 -9.65 -0.50
N MET A 179 15.51 -9.52 -1.78
CA MET A 179 14.15 -9.32 -2.26
C MET A 179 13.63 -10.70 -2.66
N ASP A 180 12.41 -11.06 -2.26
CA ASP A 180 11.68 -12.14 -2.91
C ASP A 180 11.36 -11.65 -4.32
N SER A 181 12.37 -11.63 -5.21
CA SER A 181 12.17 -11.29 -6.60
C SER A 181 11.19 -12.32 -7.13
N ILE A 182 9.93 -11.88 -7.22
CA ILE A 182 8.81 -12.37 -8.02
C ILE A 182 9.09 -13.77 -8.52
N ILE A 183 8.33 -14.75 -8.04
CA ILE A 183 7.74 -15.91 -8.73
C ILE A 183 8.37 -16.34 -10.08
N SER A 184 8.75 -15.45 -11.01
CA SER A 184 9.67 -15.67 -12.15
C SER A 184 10.81 -16.68 -11.93
N SER A 185 11.62 -16.57 -10.87
CA SER A 185 12.73 -17.52 -10.65
C SER A 185 12.22 -18.88 -10.17
N THR A 186 11.24 -18.91 -9.26
CA THR A 186 10.59 -20.13 -8.76
C THR A 186 9.73 -20.84 -9.82
N VAL A 187 9.06 -20.10 -10.71
CA VAL A 187 8.35 -20.58 -11.91
C VAL A 187 9.32 -21.26 -12.86
N ARG A 188 10.54 -20.73 -13.02
CA ARG A 188 11.57 -21.36 -13.87
C ARG A 188 12.12 -22.65 -13.28
N ALA A 189 12.05 -22.83 -11.95
CA ALA A 189 12.61 -23.99 -11.26
C ALA A 189 11.58 -25.06 -10.88
N THR A 190 10.27 -24.83 -11.08
CA THR A 190 9.18 -25.73 -10.63
C THR A 190 8.10 -25.91 -11.70
N ASN A 191 7.18 -26.86 -11.50
CA ASN A 191 6.00 -27.09 -12.36
C ASN A 191 4.83 -26.13 -12.07
N TYR A 192 5.10 -24.98 -11.45
CA TYR A 192 4.10 -24.04 -10.97
C TYR A 192 3.24 -23.49 -12.11
N ASP A 193 3.83 -23.29 -13.29
CA ASP A 193 3.13 -22.94 -14.53
C ASP A 193 2.05 -23.97 -14.91
N LYS A 194 2.35 -25.26 -14.77
CA LYS A 194 1.39 -26.36 -15.04
C LYS A 194 0.25 -26.39 -14.03
N ILE A 195 0.53 -26.07 -12.76
CA ILE A 195 -0.51 -26.00 -11.73
C ILE A 195 -1.45 -24.83 -12.01
N LEU A 196 -0.91 -23.65 -12.33
CA LEU A 196 -1.69 -22.47 -12.70
C LEU A 196 -2.53 -22.70 -13.97
N ASP A 197 -1.97 -23.34 -15.00
CA ASP A 197 -2.72 -23.69 -16.22
C ASP A 197 -3.86 -24.67 -15.94
N SER A 198 -3.59 -25.71 -15.13
CA SER A 198 -4.59 -26.73 -14.78
C SER A 198 -5.80 -26.16 -14.03
N LYS A 199 -5.59 -25.04 -13.31
CA LYS A 199 -6.64 -24.32 -12.57
C LYS A 199 -7.27 -23.18 -13.39
N GLY A 200 -6.83 -22.97 -14.64
CA GLY A 200 -7.37 -21.96 -15.54
C GLY A 200 -6.91 -20.53 -15.23
N TYR A 201 -5.84 -20.35 -14.45
CA TYR A 201 -5.33 -19.03 -14.09
C TYR A 201 -4.38 -18.42 -15.13
N ILE A 202 -4.05 -19.15 -16.20
CA ILE A 202 -3.23 -18.65 -17.31
C ILE A 202 -4.14 -18.25 -18.47
N ASP A 203 -4.06 -16.98 -18.86
CA ASP A 203 -4.67 -16.49 -20.10
C ASP A 203 -4.10 -17.28 -21.30
N PRO A 204 -4.94 -17.83 -22.19
CA PRO A 204 -4.50 -18.60 -23.35
C PRO A 204 -3.44 -17.90 -24.21
N SER A 205 -3.45 -16.57 -24.27
CA SER A 205 -2.46 -15.77 -25.00
C SER A 205 -1.06 -15.80 -24.39
N ASN A 206 -0.94 -16.10 -23.09
CA ASN A 206 0.33 -16.23 -22.38
C ASN A 206 0.94 -17.65 -22.47
N LYS A 207 0.24 -18.63 -23.06
CA LYS A 207 0.73 -20.02 -23.25
C LYS A 207 1.91 -20.15 -24.22
N ILE A 208 2.21 -19.11 -24.99
CA ILE A 208 3.38 -19.09 -25.90
C ILE A 208 4.69 -18.97 -25.10
N VAL A 209 4.64 -18.46 -23.87
CA VAL A 209 5.82 -18.37 -22.98
C VAL A 209 6.11 -19.71 -22.30
N THR A 210 5.07 -20.49 -21.94
CA THR A 210 5.24 -21.80 -21.28
C THR A 210 5.80 -22.88 -22.21
N THR A 211 5.42 -22.87 -23.49
CA THR A 211 5.97 -23.83 -24.49
C THR A 211 7.46 -23.67 -24.76
N ARG A 212 8.06 -22.50 -24.51
CA ARG A 212 9.53 -22.32 -24.58
C ARG A 212 10.29 -22.97 -23.42
N LEU A 213 9.60 -23.36 -22.35
CA LEU A 213 10.20 -23.93 -21.13
C LEU A 213 10.17 -25.47 -21.13
N GLU A 214 9.44 -26.12 -22.04
CA GLU A 214 9.28 -27.58 -22.11
C GLU A 214 10.55 -28.37 -22.49
N GLY A 215 11.69 -27.69 -22.68
CA GLY A 215 12.98 -28.31 -23.05
C GLY A 215 14.08 -28.21 -22.00
N GLN A 216 13.88 -27.54 -20.87
CA GLN A 216 14.91 -27.45 -19.82
C GLN A 216 14.67 -28.52 -18.74
N VAL A 217 15.51 -29.56 -18.76
CA VAL A 217 15.59 -30.55 -17.70
C VAL A 217 16.27 -29.89 -16.49
N PRO A 218 15.67 -29.90 -15.29
CA PRO A 218 16.34 -29.42 -14.08
C PRO A 218 17.60 -30.25 -13.81
N ASP A 219 18.71 -29.59 -13.47
CA ASP A 219 19.95 -30.26 -13.06
C ASP A 219 19.68 -31.07 -11.77
N PRO A 220 19.89 -32.40 -11.77
CA PRO A 220 19.62 -33.23 -10.60
C PRO A 220 20.58 -32.99 -9.42
N ASN A 221 21.59 -32.12 -9.54
CA ASN A 221 22.58 -31.85 -8.50
C ASN A 221 22.39 -30.53 -7.73
N ILE A 222 21.19 -29.96 -7.70
CA ILE A 222 20.92 -28.83 -6.80
C ILE A 222 20.69 -29.36 -5.39
N ASN A 223 21.77 -29.44 -4.60
CA ASN A 223 21.76 -29.55 -3.13
C ASN A 223 21.70 -28.16 -2.51
#